data_AF-L7QUQ4-F1
#
_entry.id   AF-L7QUQ4-F1
#
_cell.length_a   1.000
_cell.length_b   1.000
_cell.length_c   1.000
_cell.angle_alpha   90.00
_cell.angle_beta   90.00
_cell.angle_gamma   90.00
#
_symmetry.space_group_name_H-M   'P 1'
#
loop_
_entity.id
_entity.type
_entity.pdbx_description
1 polymer ?
#
loop_
_entity_poly.entity_id
_entity_poly.type
_entity_poly.pdbx_seq_one_letter_code
_entity_poly.pdbx_strand_id
1 'polypeptide(L)'
;TLWYLYRDNLLPKNTTFIGYARTEQTIEQVKEKCTKYMKVKDIENTLLEEFWRQNTYLAGSYDKRRDFEFLNQSVSKYEKGAAANRLFYLALPPSVFEVATVNIRNACTGLKGWTRIIIEKPFGKDSDSSLKLSKHLASLFKEEQIYRIDHYLGKEMVQNLMTIRFGNRIFVPSWNRENIASILISFKEPFGTEGRGGYFDEFGIIR
;
A
#
# COMPACT_ATOMS: atom_id res chain seq x y z
N THR A 1 0.88 -10.28 3.11
CA THR A 1 2.04 -9.45 3.50
C THR A 1 2.05 -9.09 4.97
N LEU A 2 1.02 -8.41 5.51
CA LEU A 2 1.01 -7.98 6.92
C LEU A 2 1.20 -9.13 7.93
N TRP A 3 0.63 -10.30 7.63
CA TRP A 3 0.88 -11.52 8.41
C TRP A 3 2.36 -11.90 8.49
N TYR A 4 3.11 -11.85 7.38
CA TYR A 4 4.53 -12.19 7.41
C TYR A 4 5.32 -11.17 8.24
N LEU A 5 4.99 -9.88 8.14
CA LEU A 5 5.61 -8.86 8.98
C LEU A 5 5.30 -9.07 10.47
N TYR A 6 4.08 -9.48 10.80
CA TYR A 6 3.68 -9.81 12.17
C TYR A 6 4.42 -11.06 12.67
N ARG A 7 4.40 -12.14 11.88
CA ARG A 7 5.06 -13.41 12.17
C ARG A 7 6.55 -13.23 12.43
N ASP A 8 7.21 -12.43 11.61
CA ASP A 8 8.65 -12.19 11.68
C ASP A 8 9.01 -11.07 12.69
N ASN A 9 8.04 -10.59 13.47
CA ASN A 9 8.21 -9.56 14.51
C ASN A 9 8.83 -8.24 13.98
N LEU A 10 8.45 -7.86 12.75
CA LEU A 10 8.89 -6.64 12.07
C LEU A 10 7.91 -5.47 12.25
N LEU A 11 6.83 -5.69 13.00
CA LEU A 11 5.84 -4.66 13.34
C LEU A 11 6.02 -4.19 14.79
N PRO A 12 5.68 -2.93 15.11
CA PRO A 12 5.59 -2.49 16.50
C PRO A 12 4.62 -3.38 17.29
N LYS A 13 4.94 -3.67 18.56
CA LYS A 13 4.14 -4.55 19.42
C LYS A 13 2.66 -4.14 19.54
N ASN A 14 2.39 -2.84 19.54
CA ASN A 14 1.04 -2.27 19.65
C ASN A 14 0.49 -1.89 18.26
N THR A 15 0.38 -2.87 17.36
CA THR A 15 -0.19 -2.66 16.01
C THR A 15 -1.58 -3.27 15.95
N THR A 16 -2.56 -2.47 15.52
CA THR A 16 -3.94 -2.91 15.26
C THR A 16 -4.25 -2.73 13.78
N PHE A 17 -4.99 -3.68 13.21
CA PHE A 17 -5.38 -3.68 11.80
C PHE A 17 -6.89 -3.45 11.70
N ILE A 18 -7.30 -2.56 10.80
CA ILE A 18 -8.71 -2.26 10.56
C ILE A 18 -8.99 -2.38 9.07
N GLY A 19 -9.76 -3.40 8.70
CA GLY A 19 -10.33 -3.52 7.36
C GLY A 19 -11.51 -2.57 7.20
N TYR A 20 -11.58 -1.89 6.05
CA TYR A 20 -12.67 -0.95 5.74
C TYR A 20 -13.11 -1.14 4.29
N ALA A 21 -14.40 -1.47 4.08
CA ALA A 21 -14.98 -1.53 2.74
C ALA A 21 -16.52 -1.40 2.78
N ARG A 22 -17.13 -1.24 1.60
CA ARG A 22 -18.60 -1.14 1.47
C ARG A 22 -19.35 -2.41 1.84
N THR A 23 -18.72 -3.57 1.66
CA THR A 23 -19.35 -4.86 1.91
C THR A 23 -19.49 -5.10 3.41
N GLU A 24 -20.71 -5.39 3.86
CA GLU A 24 -20.93 -5.87 5.22
C GLU A 24 -20.42 -7.31 5.34
N GLN A 25 -19.42 -7.52 6.20
CA GLN A 25 -18.87 -8.83 6.50
C GLN A 25 -18.23 -8.83 7.89
N THR A 26 -18.16 -9.99 8.49
CA THR A 26 -17.51 -10.16 9.80
C THR A 26 -16.02 -10.43 9.66
N ILE A 27 -15.27 -10.29 10.75
CA ILE A 27 -13.83 -10.56 10.72
C ILE A 27 -13.54 -12.05 10.45
N GLU A 28 -14.44 -12.95 10.85
CA GLU A 28 -14.36 -14.38 10.60
C GLU A 28 -14.46 -14.67 9.09
N GLN A 29 -15.38 -14.00 8.39
CA GLN A 29 -15.51 -14.13 6.93
C GLN A 29 -14.27 -13.59 6.20
N VAL A 30 -13.68 -12.49 6.69
CA VAL A 30 -12.41 -11.97 6.17
C VAL A 30 -11.29 -12.98 6.41
N LYS A 31 -11.21 -13.55 7.62
CA LYS A 31 -10.23 -14.58 8.00
C LYS A 31 -10.31 -15.79 7.08
N GLU A 32 -11.49 -16.32 6.82
CA GLU A 32 -11.69 -17.46 5.93
C GLU A 32 -11.17 -17.16 4.51
N LYS A 33 -11.54 -16.00 3.95
CA LYS A 33 -11.10 -15.58 2.62
C LYS A 33 -9.58 -15.38 2.52
N CYS A 34 -8.95 -14.90 3.59
CA CYS A 34 -7.52 -14.59 3.62
C CYS A 34 -6.64 -15.81 3.91
N THR A 35 -7.10 -16.73 4.76
CA THR A 35 -6.27 -17.84 5.29
C THR A 35 -5.63 -18.68 4.18
N LYS A 36 -6.36 -18.93 3.08
CA LYS A 36 -5.85 -19.66 1.91
C LYS A 36 -4.62 -19.05 1.24
N TYR A 37 -4.39 -17.74 1.39
CA TYR A 37 -3.25 -17.05 0.80
C TYR A 37 -2.08 -16.83 1.78
N MET A 38 -2.28 -17.12 3.07
CA MET A 38 -1.31 -16.82 4.12
C MET A 38 -0.18 -17.86 4.22
N LYS A 39 -0.37 -19.07 3.66
CA LYS A 39 0.59 -20.19 3.69
C LYS A 39 1.12 -20.44 5.12
N VAL A 40 0.19 -20.57 6.06
CA VAL A 40 0.48 -20.74 7.49
C VAL A 40 0.99 -22.16 7.75
N LYS A 41 2.01 -22.29 8.61
CA LYS A 41 2.50 -23.59 9.10
C LYS A 41 1.82 -23.96 10.42
N ASP A 42 1.66 -25.24 10.73
CA ASP A 42 0.96 -25.69 11.94
C ASP A 42 1.53 -25.11 13.25
N ILE A 43 2.86 -24.93 13.30
CA ILE A 43 3.56 -24.33 14.46
C ILE A 43 3.20 -22.84 14.68
N GLU A 44 2.65 -22.17 13.67
CA GLU A 44 2.33 -20.74 13.68
C GLU A 44 0.88 -20.47 14.11
N ASN A 45 0.07 -21.51 14.40
CA ASN A 45 -1.36 -21.38 14.68
C ASN A 45 -1.66 -20.45 15.87
N THR A 46 -0.92 -20.57 16.98
CA THR A 46 -1.09 -19.68 18.14
C THR A 46 -0.83 -18.22 17.77
N LEU A 47 0.24 -17.97 17.01
CA LEU A 47 0.60 -16.62 16.56
C LEU A 47 -0.42 -16.06 15.54
N LEU A 48 -1.00 -16.93 14.71
CA LEU A 48 -2.06 -16.58 13.80
C LEU A 48 -3.33 -16.14 14.55
N GLU A 49 -3.69 -16.84 15.62
CA GLU A 49 -4.82 -16.43 16.47
C GLU A 49 -4.58 -15.06 17.11
N GLU A 50 -3.38 -14.82 17.63
CA GLU A 50 -2.99 -13.52 18.18
C GLU A 50 -3.06 -12.41 17.13
N PHE A 51 -2.57 -12.67 15.91
CA PHE A 51 -2.69 -11.74 14.80
C PHE A 51 -4.16 -11.38 14.54
N TRP A 52 -5.05 -12.38 14.42
CA TRP A 52 -6.46 -12.11 14.16
C TRP A 52 -7.17 -11.38 15.31
N ARG A 53 -6.72 -11.55 16.57
CA ARG A 53 -7.22 -10.73 17.70
C ARG A 53 -6.90 -9.24 17.56
N GLN A 54 -5.85 -8.89 16.82
CA GLN A 54 -5.51 -7.50 16.51
C GLN A 54 -6.21 -6.95 15.26
N ASN A 55 -7.02 -7.77 14.57
CA ASN A 55 -7.73 -7.36 13.37
C ASN A 55 -9.20 -7.03 13.70
N THR A 56 -9.69 -5.94 13.12
CA THR A 56 -11.11 -5.56 13.15
C THR A 56 -11.57 -5.20 11.75
N TYR A 57 -12.89 -5.14 11.56
CA TYR A 57 -13.49 -4.78 10.29
C TYR A 57 -14.63 -3.79 10.51
N LEU A 58 -14.74 -2.80 9.64
CA LEU A 58 -15.82 -1.83 9.62
C LEU A 58 -16.38 -1.71 8.19
N ALA A 59 -17.70 -1.82 8.06
CA ALA A 59 -18.38 -1.55 6.82
C ALA A 59 -18.71 -0.05 6.69
N GLY A 60 -18.48 0.54 5.52
CA GLY A 60 -18.77 1.94 5.28
C GLY A 60 -18.50 2.37 3.83
N SER A 61 -19.08 3.50 3.43
CA SER A 61 -18.90 4.06 2.09
C SER A 61 -17.60 4.85 1.96
N TYR A 62 -17.10 5.00 0.72
CA TYR A 62 -15.91 5.79 0.44
C TYR A 62 -16.21 7.28 0.23
N ASP A 63 -17.47 7.63 0.00
CA ASP A 63 -17.92 8.98 -0.33
C ASP A 63 -18.57 9.73 0.85
N LYS A 64 -19.10 9.03 1.85
CA LYS A 64 -19.78 9.64 3.00
C LYS A 64 -18.81 9.98 4.12
N ARG A 65 -18.69 11.27 4.44
CA ARG A 65 -17.92 11.76 5.60
C ARG A 65 -18.31 11.07 6.92
N ARG A 66 -19.60 10.84 7.16
CA ARG A 66 -20.12 10.19 8.37
C ARG A 66 -19.47 8.81 8.61
N ASP A 67 -19.24 8.04 7.55
CA ASP A 67 -18.68 6.69 7.67
C ASP A 67 -17.18 6.76 8.06
N PHE A 68 -16.46 7.79 7.60
CA PHE A 68 -15.10 8.07 8.05
C PHE A 68 -15.06 8.60 9.48
N GLU A 69 -16.07 9.34 9.95
CA GLU A 69 -16.17 9.71 11.36
C GLU A 69 -16.34 8.47 12.25
N PHE A 70 -17.13 7.48 11.83
CA PHE A 70 -17.20 6.18 12.51
C PHE A 70 -15.88 5.41 12.44
N LEU A 71 -15.18 5.43 11.30
CA LEU A 71 -13.84 4.85 11.19
C LEU A 71 -12.87 5.51 12.18
N ASN A 72 -12.88 6.84 12.27
CA ASN A 72 -12.04 7.58 13.22
C ASN A 72 -12.37 7.21 14.67
N GLN A 73 -13.66 7.08 15.02
CA GLN A 73 -14.05 6.62 16.35
C GLN A 73 -13.55 5.20 16.63
N SER A 74 -13.61 4.30 15.65
CA SER A 74 -13.08 2.93 15.78
C SER A 74 -11.57 2.94 16.00
N VAL A 75 -10.82 3.68 15.18
CA VAL A 75 -9.37 3.85 15.29
C VAL A 75 -9.00 4.39 16.68
N SER A 76 -9.68 5.46 17.12
CA SER A 76 -9.37 6.18 18.36
C SER A 76 -9.48 5.29 19.63
N LYS A 77 -10.27 4.21 19.60
CA LYS A 77 -10.38 3.26 20.73
C LYS A 77 -9.06 2.56 21.05
N TYR A 78 -8.18 2.43 20.06
CA TYR A 78 -6.88 1.77 20.17
C TYR A 78 -5.74 2.76 20.47
N GLU A 79 -6.00 4.06 20.43
CA GLU A 79 -4.99 5.13 20.56
C GLU A 79 -4.79 5.57 22.02
N LYS A 80 -4.38 4.65 22.89
CA LYS A 80 -4.23 4.92 24.33
C LYS A 80 -2.85 5.50 24.73
N GLY A 81 -1.93 5.65 23.77
CA GLY A 81 -0.54 6.08 24.00
C GLY A 81 -0.28 7.57 23.80
N ALA A 82 0.96 7.99 24.05
CA ALA A 82 1.41 9.38 23.84
C ALA A 82 1.46 9.79 22.36
N ALA A 83 1.67 8.83 21.46
CA ALA A 83 1.61 9.01 20.02
C ALA A 83 0.78 7.87 19.39
N ALA A 84 0.04 8.18 18.34
CA ALA A 84 -0.80 7.23 17.62
C ALA A 84 -0.59 7.37 16.11
N ASN A 85 0.25 6.51 15.56
CA ASN A 85 0.59 6.56 14.14
C ASN A 85 -0.49 5.86 13.31
N ARG A 86 -0.96 6.51 12.25
CA ARG A 86 -1.99 5.98 11.35
C ARG A 86 -1.43 5.75 9.95
N LEU A 87 -1.56 4.53 9.44
CA LEU A 87 -1.16 4.15 8.08
C LEU A 87 -2.39 3.69 7.30
N PHE A 88 -2.84 4.49 6.33
CA PHE A 88 -3.96 4.15 5.47
C PHE A 88 -3.46 3.51 4.18
N TYR A 89 -3.80 2.24 3.93
CA TYR A 89 -3.52 1.57 2.66
C TYR A 89 -4.73 1.66 1.74
N LEU A 90 -4.64 2.43 0.66
CA LEU A 90 -5.74 2.63 -0.28
C LEU A 90 -5.71 1.56 -1.37
N ALA A 91 -6.12 0.34 -1.02
CA ALA A 91 -6.38 -0.74 -1.97
C ALA A 91 -7.74 -0.54 -2.66
N LEU A 92 -7.91 0.63 -3.28
CA LEU A 92 -9.17 1.13 -3.85
C LEU A 92 -9.02 1.39 -5.35
N PRO A 93 -10.11 1.28 -6.13
CA PRO A 93 -10.07 1.67 -7.53
C PRO A 93 -9.86 3.20 -7.67
N PRO A 94 -9.27 3.67 -8.79
CA PRO A 94 -8.99 5.09 -9.00
C PRO A 94 -10.22 6.00 -8.88
N SER A 95 -11.40 5.49 -9.23
CA SER A 95 -12.66 6.25 -9.24
C SER A 95 -13.10 6.79 -7.87
N VAL A 96 -12.70 6.13 -6.77
CA VAL A 96 -13.07 6.55 -5.40
C VAL A 96 -11.92 7.21 -4.66
N PHE A 97 -10.75 7.31 -5.29
CA PHE A 97 -9.51 7.68 -4.64
C PHE A 97 -9.49 9.14 -4.17
N GLU A 98 -9.94 10.07 -5.02
CA GLU A 98 -10.01 11.49 -4.65
C GLU A 98 -10.95 11.72 -3.46
N VAL A 99 -12.13 11.10 -3.48
CA VAL A 99 -13.14 11.28 -2.42
C VAL A 99 -12.69 10.63 -1.11
N ALA A 100 -12.12 9.42 -1.17
CA ALA A 100 -11.60 8.73 0.00
C ALA A 100 -10.46 9.53 0.67
N THR A 101 -9.53 10.09 -0.10
CA THR A 101 -8.41 10.88 0.45
C THR A 101 -8.86 12.18 1.10
N VAL A 102 -9.87 12.86 0.55
CA VAL A 102 -10.50 14.03 1.19
C VAL A 102 -11.15 13.64 2.53
N ASN A 103 -11.90 12.54 2.55
CA ASN A 103 -12.54 12.07 3.76
C ASN A 103 -11.54 11.63 4.84
N ILE A 104 -10.45 10.93 4.45
CA ILE A 104 -9.35 10.58 5.35
C ILE A 104 -8.75 11.85 5.97
N ARG A 105 -8.43 12.85 5.14
CA ARG A 105 -7.84 14.10 5.60
C ARG A 105 -8.75 14.82 6.60
N ASN A 106 -10.05 14.91 6.29
CA ASN A 106 -10.99 15.71 7.06
C ASN A 106 -11.48 15.04 8.36
N ALA A 107 -11.59 13.71 8.37
CA ALA A 107 -12.22 12.98 9.49
C ALA A 107 -11.26 12.02 10.23
N CYS A 108 -10.21 11.53 9.57
CA CYS A 108 -9.38 10.43 10.08
C CYS A 108 -7.90 10.78 10.27
N THR A 109 -7.51 12.04 10.16
CA THR A 109 -6.14 12.45 10.52
C THR A 109 -5.96 12.36 12.04
N GLY A 110 -4.90 11.69 12.49
CA GLY A 110 -4.60 11.57 13.92
C GLY A 110 -4.18 12.90 14.54
N LEU A 111 -4.58 13.13 15.80
CA LEU A 111 -4.19 14.34 16.55
C LEU A 111 -2.77 14.27 17.13
N LYS A 112 -2.23 13.06 17.29
CA LYS A 112 -0.91 12.78 17.88
C LYS A 112 -0.18 11.76 17.01
N GLY A 113 1.09 11.99 16.70
CA GLY A 113 1.86 11.10 15.81
C GLY A 113 1.67 11.44 14.32
N TRP A 114 2.14 10.55 13.44
CA TRP A 114 2.05 10.77 12.00
C TRP A 114 0.83 10.08 11.38
N THR A 115 0.33 10.65 10.29
CA THR A 115 -0.62 10.00 9.38
C THR A 115 0.04 9.85 8.02
N ARG A 116 0.06 8.65 7.47
CA ARG A 116 0.62 8.33 6.15
C ARG A 116 -0.40 7.58 5.31
N ILE A 117 -0.36 7.80 4.01
CA ILE A 117 -1.19 7.11 3.03
C ILE A 117 -0.31 6.31 2.07
N ILE A 118 -0.69 5.07 1.80
CA ILE A 118 -0.11 4.21 0.78
C ILE A 118 -1.09 4.12 -0.36
N ILE A 119 -0.61 4.40 -1.57
CA ILE A 119 -1.44 4.55 -2.76
C ILE A 119 -0.89 3.66 -3.88
N GLU A 120 -1.77 2.97 -4.58
CA GLU A 120 -1.43 2.04 -5.66
C GLU A 120 -1.64 2.68 -7.03
N LYS A 121 -0.94 2.15 -8.04
CA LYS A 121 -1.16 2.52 -9.44
C LYS A 121 -2.58 2.14 -9.90
N PRO A 122 -3.16 2.84 -10.90
CA PRO A 122 -2.56 3.87 -11.76
C PRO A 122 -2.52 5.28 -11.14
N PHE A 123 -1.42 6.02 -11.39
CA PHE A 123 -1.23 7.41 -10.96
C PHE A 123 -1.61 8.41 -12.07
N GLY A 124 -2.81 8.26 -12.63
CA GLY A 124 -3.20 8.90 -13.88
C GLY A 124 -2.86 8.03 -15.11
N LYS A 125 -3.25 8.51 -16.30
CA LYS A 125 -3.06 7.84 -17.59
C LYS A 125 -2.13 8.59 -18.56
N ASP A 126 -1.83 9.84 -18.22
CA ASP A 126 -1.02 10.80 -18.97
C ASP A 126 -0.47 11.88 -18.01
N SER A 127 0.34 12.81 -18.54
CA SER A 127 0.97 13.87 -17.75
C SER A 127 -0.05 14.76 -17.04
N ASP A 128 -1.13 15.15 -17.73
CA ASP A 128 -2.15 16.07 -17.18
C ASP A 128 -2.98 15.43 -16.07
N SER A 129 -3.43 14.19 -16.28
CA SER A 129 -4.18 13.43 -15.27
C SER A 129 -3.32 13.09 -14.05
N SER A 130 -2.04 12.76 -14.25
CA SER A 130 -1.09 12.53 -13.16
C SER A 130 -0.80 13.80 -12.36
N LEU A 131 -0.64 14.94 -13.06
CA LEU A 131 -0.46 16.24 -12.43
C LEU A 131 -1.69 16.64 -11.62
N LYS A 132 -2.90 16.39 -12.15
CA LYS A 132 -4.16 16.66 -11.43
C LYS A 132 -4.23 15.85 -10.13
N LEU A 133 -3.96 14.54 -10.20
CA LEU A 133 -3.92 13.67 -9.01
C LEU A 133 -2.86 14.13 -8.00
N SER A 134 -1.69 14.52 -8.49
CA SER A 134 -0.59 14.98 -7.63
C SER A 134 -0.94 16.30 -6.92
N LYS A 135 -1.55 17.26 -7.63
CA LYS A 135 -2.04 18.52 -7.05
C LYS A 135 -3.12 18.27 -6.01
N HIS A 136 -4.07 17.36 -6.29
CA HIS A 136 -5.10 16.94 -5.35
C HIS A 136 -4.47 16.41 -4.06
N LEU A 137 -3.54 15.44 -4.16
CA LEU A 137 -2.90 14.86 -2.98
C LEU A 137 -2.04 15.87 -2.21
N ALA A 138 -1.28 16.71 -2.91
CA ALA A 138 -0.46 17.75 -2.30
C ALA A 138 -1.29 18.82 -1.57
N SER A 139 -2.55 19.04 -1.98
CA SER A 139 -3.48 19.94 -1.27
C SER A 139 -3.95 19.37 0.07
N LEU A 140 -3.88 18.04 0.25
CA LEU A 140 -4.40 17.34 1.43
C LEU A 140 -3.28 16.85 2.36
N PHE A 141 -2.16 16.38 1.81
CA PHE A 141 -1.08 15.73 2.54
C PHE A 141 0.26 16.33 2.15
N LYS A 142 1.21 16.35 3.10
CA LYS A 142 2.61 16.64 2.80
C LYS A 142 3.23 15.47 2.06
N GLU A 143 4.26 15.73 1.25
CA GLU A 143 4.92 14.69 0.45
C GLU A 143 5.49 13.54 1.32
N GLU A 144 6.03 13.85 2.50
CA GLU A 144 6.52 12.86 3.50
C GLU A 144 5.43 11.92 4.03
N GLN A 145 4.15 12.24 3.79
CA GLN A 145 3.00 11.44 4.19
C GLN A 145 2.51 10.51 3.07
N ILE A 146 2.97 10.70 1.83
CA ILE A 146 2.45 10.02 0.64
C ILE A 146 3.43 8.95 0.20
N TYR A 147 2.98 7.69 0.16
CA TYR A 147 3.75 6.54 -0.28
C TYR A 147 3.12 5.96 -1.54
N ARG A 148 3.69 6.29 -2.71
CA ARG A 148 3.27 5.77 -4.01
C ARG A 148 3.94 4.43 -4.25
N ILE A 149 3.15 3.37 -4.43
CA ILE A 149 3.69 2.03 -4.62
C ILE A 149 4.02 1.79 -6.08
N ASP A 150 5.30 1.53 -6.31
CA ASP A 150 5.76 0.69 -7.42
C ASP A 150 6.40 -0.55 -6.81
N HIS A 151 5.74 -1.69 -6.94
CA HIS A 151 6.17 -2.94 -6.33
C HIS A 151 7.49 -3.47 -6.88
N TYR A 152 7.96 -3.01 -8.05
CA TYR A 152 9.29 -3.35 -8.55
C TYR A 152 10.40 -2.81 -7.64
N LEU A 153 10.20 -1.65 -7.02
CA LEU A 153 11.15 -1.07 -6.07
C LEU A 153 11.28 -1.90 -4.78
N GLY A 154 10.33 -2.79 -4.51
CA GLY A 154 10.38 -3.76 -3.42
C GLY A 154 11.14 -5.06 -3.74
N LYS A 155 11.56 -5.27 -5.00
CA LYS A 155 12.27 -6.50 -5.38
C LYS A 155 13.74 -6.40 -4.99
N GLU A 156 14.25 -7.47 -4.37
CA GLU A 156 15.63 -7.56 -3.86
C GLU A 156 16.68 -7.15 -4.89
N MET A 157 16.61 -7.71 -6.10
CA MET A 157 17.58 -7.39 -7.17
C MET A 157 17.52 -5.94 -7.64
N VAL A 158 16.33 -5.30 -7.59
CA VAL A 158 16.18 -3.88 -7.95
C VAL A 158 16.83 -3.01 -6.86
N GLN A 159 16.61 -3.33 -5.59
CA GLN A 159 17.25 -2.62 -4.46
C GLN A 159 18.77 -2.77 -4.50
N ASN A 160 19.26 -3.96 -4.89
CA ASN A 160 20.69 -4.25 -4.95
C ASN A 160 21.44 -3.45 -6.04
N LEU A 161 20.74 -2.87 -7.03
CA LEU A 161 21.37 -2.03 -8.07
C LEU A 161 22.18 -0.87 -7.46
N MET A 162 21.71 -0.29 -6.36
CA MET A 162 22.42 0.79 -5.67
C MET A 162 23.73 0.29 -5.05
N THR A 163 23.69 -0.84 -4.35
CA THR A 163 24.87 -1.47 -3.74
C THR A 163 25.89 -1.88 -4.80
N ILE A 164 25.43 -2.48 -5.91
CA ILE A 164 26.30 -2.89 -7.02
C ILE A 164 27.01 -1.67 -7.61
N ARG A 165 26.26 -0.60 -7.93
CA ARG A 165 26.80 0.58 -8.60
C ARG A 165 27.74 1.42 -7.73
N PHE A 166 27.40 1.62 -6.46
CA PHE A 166 28.10 2.58 -5.60
C PHE A 166 28.96 1.94 -4.51
N GLY A 167 28.70 0.68 -4.16
CA GLY A 167 29.47 -0.05 -3.15
C GLY A 167 30.76 -0.70 -3.67
N ASN A 168 30.99 -0.71 -4.99
CA ASN A 168 32.08 -1.45 -5.62
C ASN A 168 32.99 -0.54 -6.44
N ARG A 169 34.26 -0.42 -6.03
CA ARG A 169 35.28 0.40 -6.70
C ARG A 169 35.52 0.04 -8.17
N ILE A 170 35.20 -1.19 -8.57
CA ILE A 170 35.36 -1.68 -9.95
C ILE A 170 34.27 -1.11 -10.85
N PHE A 171 33.03 -0.97 -10.36
CA PHE A 171 31.90 -0.52 -11.18
C PHE A 171 31.78 1.00 -11.26
N VAL A 172 32.18 1.73 -10.22
CA VAL A 172 32.11 3.20 -10.18
C VAL A 172 32.79 3.89 -11.38
N PRO A 173 34.07 3.60 -11.73
CA PRO A 173 34.73 4.26 -12.85
C PRO A 173 34.21 3.81 -14.22
N SER A 174 33.63 2.61 -14.32
CA SER A 174 33.12 2.05 -15.58
C SER A 174 31.66 2.42 -15.85
N TRP A 175 30.93 3.00 -14.88
CA TRP A 175 29.52 3.34 -15.05
C TRP A 175 29.30 4.69 -15.73
N ASN A 176 29.78 4.85 -16.97
CA ASN A 176 29.65 6.07 -17.76
C ASN A 176 29.62 5.80 -19.28
N ARG A 177 29.37 6.86 -20.06
CA ARG A 177 29.26 6.81 -21.53
C ARG A 177 30.53 6.41 -22.27
N GLU A 178 31.70 6.49 -21.64
CA GLU A 178 32.99 6.11 -22.26
C GLU A 178 33.19 4.59 -22.22
N ASN A 179 32.51 3.90 -21.29
CA ASN A 179 32.69 2.47 -21.03
C ASN A 179 31.44 1.64 -21.34
N ILE A 180 30.24 2.25 -21.35
CA ILE A 180 28.97 1.57 -21.61
C ILE A 180 28.49 1.88 -23.03
N ALA A 181 28.37 0.83 -23.85
CA ALA A 181 27.82 0.95 -25.21
C ALA A 181 26.28 1.09 -25.22
N SER A 182 25.57 0.35 -24.38
CA SER A 182 24.10 0.41 -24.27
C SER A 182 23.59 -0.16 -22.94
N ILE A 183 22.36 0.21 -22.58
CA ILE A 183 21.62 -0.34 -21.42
C ILE A 183 20.32 -0.95 -21.94
N LEU A 184 20.11 -2.23 -21.66
CA LEU A 184 18.90 -2.95 -22.03
C LEU A 184 18.06 -3.26 -20.78
N ILE A 185 16.80 -2.85 -20.81
CA ILE A 185 15.80 -3.17 -19.78
C ILE A 185 14.73 -4.02 -20.46
N SER A 186 14.52 -5.24 -19.98
CA SER A 186 13.58 -6.20 -20.57
C SER A 186 12.56 -6.65 -19.52
N PHE A 187 11.29 -6.57 -19.89
CA PHE A 187 10.18 -7.16 -19.16
C PHE A 187 9.45 -8.15 -20.09
N LYS A 188 9.33 -9.40 -19.67
CA LYS A 188 8.73 -10.48 -20.46
C LYS A 188 7.84 -11.32 -19.56
N GLU A 189 6.63 -11.60 -20.01
CA GLU A 189 5.70 -12.51 -19.35
C GLU A 189 5.37 -13.65 -20.33
N PRO A 190 5.35 -14.92 -19.88
CA PRO A 190 5.05 -16.06 -20.75
C PRO A 190 3.53 -16.29 -20.93
N PHE A 191 2.68 -15.37 -20.45
CA PHE A 191 1.22 -15.46 -20.46
C PHE A 191 0.59 -14.20 -21.07
N GLY A 192 -0.67 -14.32 -21.50
CA GLY A 192 -1.43 -13.23 -22.11
C GLY A 192 -2.23 -12.40 -21.10
N THR A 193 -3.33 -11.80 -21.53
CA THR A 193 -4.18 -10.98 -20.65
C THR A 193 -5.07 -11.79 -19.70
N GLU A 194 -5.12 -13.12 -19.82
CA GLU A 194 -5.79 -14.05 -18.89
C GLU A 194 -7.15 -13.55 -18.35
N GLY A 195 -8.06 -13.15 -19.25
CA GLY A 195 -9.41 -12.66 -18.90
C GLY A 195 -9.49 -11.22 -18.37
N ARG A 196 -8.37 -10.49 -18.30
CA ARG A 196 -8.30 -9.06 -17.91
C ARG A 196 -8.09 -8.11 -19.09
N GLY A 197 -8.42 -8.56 -20.31
CA GLY A 197 -8.20 -7.80 -21.54
C GLY A 197 -8.84 -6.41 -21.52
N GLY A 198 -10.04 -6.26 -20.96
CA GLY A 198 -10.71 -4.96 -20.88
C GLY A 198 -9.97 -3.90 -20.05
N TYR A 199 -9.34 -4.31 -18.94
CA TYR A 199 -8.47 -3.39 -18.18
C TYR A 199 -7.17 -3.11 -18.94
N PHE A 200 -6.59 -4.12 -19.59
CA PHE A 200 -5.35 -3.94 -20.35
C PHE A 200 -5.53 -3.03 -21.57
N ASP A 201 -6.70 -3.07 -22.24
CA ASP A 201 -6.98 -2.26 -23.43
C ASP A 201 -6.97 -0.76 -23.15
N GLU A 202 -7.43 -0.34 -21.97
CA GLU A 202 -7.45 1.07 -21.57
C GLU A 202 -6.05 1.66 -21.30
N PHE A 203 -5.10 0.82 -20.84
CA PHE A 203 -3.78 1.27 -20.40
C PHE A 203 -2.65 0.88 -21.36
N GLY A 204 -2.72 -0.30 -21.97
CA GLY A 204 -1.66 -0.89 -22.80
C GLY A 204 -0.42 -1.28 -21.99
N ILE A 205 0.64 -1.70 -22.69
CA ILE A 205 1.89 -2.15 -22.05
C ILE A 205 2.81 -1.01 -21.59
N ILE A 206 2.64 0.20 -22.15
CA ILE A 206 3.50 1.35 -21.86
C ILE A 206 3.14 2.01 -20.52
N ARG A 207 1.88 1.89 -20.07
CA ARG A 207 1.36 2.50 -18.85
C ARG A 207 1.34 1.53 -17.68
#